data_AF-A0A849HZG8-F1
#
_entry.id   AF-A0A849HZG8-F1
#
_cell.length_a   1.000
_cell.length_b   1.000
_cell.length_c   1.000
_cell.angle_alpha   90.00
_cell.angle_beta   90.00
_cell.angle_gamma   90.00
#
_symmetry.space_group_name_H-M   'P 1'
#
loop_
_entity.id
_entity.type
_entity.pdbx_description
1 polymer ?
#
loop_
_entity_poly.entity_id
_entity_poly.type
_entity_poly.pdbx_seq_one_letter_code
_entity_poly.pdbx_strand_id
1 'polypeptide(L)'
;MDEKWIIEQVDLLPQTDQKNEHHILAARRKNKRSYMIWEEPEDHLLSLLYVHTDYKIDKIAIFLKRSSGGVESRVTALNLNREDKLKENQPTPTSIVEKKSSNAVQNIIHYWRTSLADADKMGIDVKKMADGKRVTLNDIEKGQLLPQYIEPFFKAAEQTIKEKNKDNIKYKKALLEETINQLSVIIAPITAKKMFQHGHEMKATDHSPSTFFPLWLTATLTRDGRLKPSEERTFPWIERRCLTPNEQKYTYPIIGDVSQVDEYYTLHNEILDDKEFNWQSLFSFGMELYLKILNSHKKNIFQDQNYITDNTGYILPYSDMQGSSQYIIKTYDQYLTNTKKNISNLFREFCTLDKRETTQDKVPADLFLLNKCHIGQMQADHPLSSSQRASINYLYDEPNNDIFTVHGPPGTGKTTLLLSVIASKWIQAAIDNQPPPIIVAASTNNLAVTNILDSFNKINSSERWLPELTSYGLYLAPSQKIEAATKSGYLYQTRDGTSTISNFYTNEYVKKAENIFLAKFNLKYSKVETSIKTAKNHLHNLMLEKHQLLINAIFFSHTVSQELTEIINQYGNLEIINN
;
A
#
# COMPACT_ATOMS: atom_id res chain seq x y z
N MET A 1 5.88 42.44 15.26
CA MET A 1 4.41 42.53 15.38
C MET A 1 4.05 44.00 15.51
N ASP A 2 3.12 44.49 14.69
CA ASP A 2 2.61 45.87 14.76
C ASP A 2 1.56 45.96 15.89
N GLU A 3 1.73 46.88 16.86
CA GLU A 3 0.77 47.11 17.96
C GLU A 3 -0.64 47.39 17.42
N LYS A 4 -0.74 48.00 16.24
CA LYS A 4 -2.02 48.36 15.63
C LYS A 4 -2.84 47.15 15.21
N TRP A 5 -2.20 46.13 14.63
CA TRP A 5 -2.86 44.88 14.22
C TRP A 5 -3.40 44.10 15.42
N ILE A 6 -2.66 44.08 16.53
CA ILE A 6 -3.07 43.41 17.77
C ILE A 6 -4.33 44.05 18.32
N ILE A 7 -4.39 45.39 18.36
CA ILE A 7 -5.58 46.12 18.86
C ILE A 7 -6.80 45.80 17.99
N GLU A 8 -6.65 45.76 16.66
CA GLU A 8 -7.72 45.39 15.73
C GLU A 8 -8.24 43.96 15.97
N GLN A 9 -7.34 42.99 16.24
CA GLN A 9 -7.76 41.62 16.57
C GLN A 9 -8.46 41.50 17.92
N VAL A 10 -8.04 42.29 18.92
CA VAL A 10 -8.67 42.27 20.24
C VAL A 10 -10.06 42.91 20.19
N ASP A 11 -10.27 43.96 19.40
CA ASP A 11 -11.59 44.58 19.28
C ASP A 11 -12.63 43.70 18.54
N LEU A 12 -12.18 42.65 17.85
CA LEU A 12 -13.03 41.61 17.25
C LEU A 12 -13.45 40.52 18.26
N LEU A 13 -12.84 40.46 19.44
CA LEU A 13 -13.21 39.49 20.48
C LEU A 13 -14.56 39.86 21.12
N PRO A 14 -15.42 38.87 21.45
CA PRO A 14 -16.69 39.13 22.09
C PRO A 14 -16.48 39.83 23.45
N GLN A 15 -16.97 41.08 23.56
CA GLN A 15 -16.80 41.89 24.76
C GLN A 15 -17.75 41.43 25.86
N THR A 16 -17.27 40.57 26.76
CA THR A 16 -18.05 40.04 27.88
C THR A 16 -18.06 41.00 29.09
N ASP A 17 -18.53 42.23 28.89
CA ASP A 17 -18.74 43.21 29.99
C ASP A 17 -20.21 43.53 30.28
N GLN A 18 -21.16 42.87 29.62
CA GLN A 18 -22.56 42.94 30.04
C GLN A 18 -22.80 41.98 31.21
N LYS A 19 -22.63 42.50 32.43
CA LYS A 19 -22.92 41.84 33.73
C LYS A 19 -24.30 41.17 33.84
N ASN A 20 -25.21 41.38 32.89
CA ASN A 20 -26.59 40.90 32.87
C ASN A 20 -26.83 39.71 31.94
N GLU A 21 -25.80 39.19 31.24
CA GLU A 21 -25.97 38.03 30.38
C GLU A 21 -26.26 36.73 31.15
N HIS A 22 -27.17 35.94 30.60
CA HIS A 22 -27.77 34.77 31.25
C HIS A 22 -26.75 33.69 31.64
N HIS A 23 -25.66 33.57 30.87
CA HIS A 23 -24.59 32.61 31.10
C HIS A 23 -23.67 33.01 32.28
N ILE A 24 -23.45 34.32 32.49
CA ILE A 24 -22.67 34.86 33.62
C ILE A 24 -23.45 34.74 34.94
N LEU A 25 -24.76 35.01 34.90
CA LEU A 25 -25.65 34.82 36.06
C LEU A 25 -25.76 33.33 36.47
N ALA A 26 -25.76 32.42 35.50
CA ALA A 26 -25.73 30.98 35.75
C ALA A 26 -24.41 30.51 36.39
N ALA A 27 -23.27 31.09 36.00
CA ALA A 27 -21.98 30.80 36.59
C ALA A 27 -21.86 31.28 38.04
N ARG A 28 -22.37 32.49 38.35
CA ARG A 28 -22.34 33.06 39.72
C ARG A 28 -23.21 32.28 40.72
N ARG A 29 -24.36 31.76 40.30
CA ARG A 29 -25.24 30.94 41.15
C ARG A 29 -24.59 29.62 41.62
N LYS A 30 -23.54 29.15 40.94
CA LYS A 30 -22.85 27.90 41.27
C LYS A 30 -21.62 28.06 42.19
N ASN A 31 -21.42 29.24 42.79
CA ASN A 31 -20.36 29.49 43.78
C ASN A 31 -18.93 29.06 43.34
N LYS A 32 -18.68 29.05 42.04
CA LYS A 32 -17.32 28.95 41.50
C LYS A 32 -16.78 30.38 41.41
N ARG A 33 -15.69 30.67 42.12
CA ARG A 33 -14.90 31.90 41.92
C ARG A 33 -14.77 32.13 40.40
N SER A 34 -15.08 33.34 39.96
CA SER A 34 -15.23 33.73 38.56
C SER A 34 -14.05 33.28 37.69
N TYR A 35 -14.19 32.13 37.03
CA TYR A 35 -13.44 31.83 35.81
C TYR A 35 -14.35 32.27 34.66
N MET A 36 -14.10 33.47 34.14
CA MET A 36 -14.60 33.81 32.81
C MET A 36 -13.94 32.84 31.82
N ILE A 37 -14.73 32.29 30.90
CA ILE A 37 -14.26 31.31 29.92
C ILE A 37 -13.29 32.03 28.97
N TRP A 38 -12.13 31.41 28.72
CA TRP A 38 -11.19 31.81 27.68
C TRP A 38 -11.58 31.10 26.39
N GLU A 39 -11.66 31.84 25.28
CA GLU A 39 -11.91 31.26 23.96
C GLU A 39 -10.59 31.03 23.20
N GLU A 40 -10.56 30.09 22.24
CA GLU A 40 -9.36 29.76 21.46
C GLU A 40 -8.66 30.98 20.82
N PRO A 41 -9.39 31.99 20.28
CA PRO A 41 -8.76 33.20 19.75
C PRO A 41 -8.02 34.03 20.82
N GLU A 42 -8.53 34.05 22.06
CA GLU A 42 -7.89 34.74 23.18
C GLU A 42 -6.63 34.03 23.65
N ASP A 43 -6.64 32.69 23.67
CA ASP A 43 -5.45 31.89 23.98
C ASP A 43 -4.34 32.10 22.94
N HIS A 44 -4.70 32.24 21.67
CA HIS A 44 -3.75 32.52 20.60
C HIS A 44 -3.17 33.94 20.69
N LEU A 45 -4.00 34.95 20.96
CA LEU A 45 -3.51 36.32 21.19
C LEU A 45 -2.65 36.42 22.45
N LEU A 46 -3.01 35.68 23.51
CA LEU A 46 -2.21 35.60 24.72
C LEU A 46 -0.84 34.97 24.46
N SER A 47 -0.75 33.87 23.70
CA SER A 47 0.52 33.24 23.37
C SER A 47 1.41 34.16 22.54
N LEU A 48 0.84 34.84 21.53
CA LEU A 48 1.53 35.83 20.72
C LEU A 48 2.06 37.00 21.56
N LEU A 49 1.21 37.58 22.41
CA LEU A 49 1.58 38.68 23.27
C LEU A 49 2.62 38.28 24.33
N TYR A 50 2.48 37.11 24.94
CA TYR A 50 3.33 36.69 26.04
C TYR A 50 4.70 36.17 25.59
N VAL A 51 4.75 35.43 24.48
CA VAL A 51 5.99 34.82 23.98
C VAL A 51 6.78 35.79 23.11
N HIS A 52 6.12 36.55 22.23
CA HIS A 52 6.81 37.33 21.19
C HIS A 52 6.97 38.82 21.53
N THR A 53 6.42 39.31 22.65
CA THR A 53 6.64 40.69 23.13
C THR A 53 7.29 40.71 24.51
N ASP A 54 7.86 41.85 24.90
CA ASP A 54 8.41 42.04 26.26
C ASP A 54 7.40 42.70 27.21
N TYR A 55 6.12 42.74 26.84
CA TYR A 55 5.07 43.35 27.66
C TYR A 55 4.91 42.65 28.99
N LYS A 56 4.86 43.43 30.08
CA LYS A 56 4.51 42.89 31.40
C LYS A 56 3.06 42.39 31.39
N ILE A 57 2.75 41.45 32.29
CA ILE A 57 1.41 40.87 32.44
C ILE A 57 0.34 41.96 32.54
N ASP A 58 0.61 43.06 33.25
CA ASP A 58 -0.34 44.17 33.37
C ASP A 58 -0.66 44.85 32.03
N LYS A 59 0.34 44.99 31.14
CA LYS A 59 0.11 45.56 29.80
C LYS A 59 -0.65 44.59 28.91
N ILE A 60 -0.37 43.29 29.00
CA ILE A 60 -1.12 42.24 28.29
C ILE A 60 -2.57 42.18 28.79
N ALA A 61 -2.77 42.32 30.10
CA ALA A 61 -4.08 42.36 30.73
C ALA A 61 -4.93 43.54 30.24
N ILE A 62 -4.30 44.72 30.09
CA ILE A 62 -4.95 45.88 29.47
C ILE A 62 -5.34 45.60 28.02
N PHE A 63 -4.44 45.02 27.21
CA PHE A 63 -4.76 44.69 25.82
C PHE A 63 -5.94 43.74 25.73
N LEU A 64 -5.90 42.61 26.43
CA LEU A 64 -6.95 41.59 26.41
C LEU A 64 -8.21 41.97 27.21
N LYS A 65 -8.25 43.15 27.83
CA LYS A 65 -9.33 43.59 28.75
C LYS A 65 -9.63 42.54 29.84
N ARG A 66 -8.59 41.87 30.34
CA ARG A 66 -8.66 40.86 31.42
C ARG A 66 -7.97 41.38 32.68
N SER A 67 -8.25 40.77 33.84
CA SER A 67 -7.48 41.04 35.07
C SER A 67 -6.09 40.41 34.99
N SER A 68 -5.04 41.07 35.52
CA SER A 68 -3.67 40.55 35.55
C SER A 68 -3.57 39.13 36.13
N GLY A 69 -4.28 38.84 37.24
CA GLY A 69 -4.29 37.49 37.83
C GLY A 69 -4.96 36.42 36.96
N GLY A 70 -5.91 36.81 36.11
CA GLY A 70 -6.55 35.92 35.13
C GLY A 70 -5.61 35.58 33.98
N VAL A 71 -4.85 36.57 33.48
CA VAL A 71 -3.81 36.36 32.47
C VAL A 71 -2.69 35.47 33.02
N GLU A 72 -2.21 35.74 34.22
CA GLU A 72 -1.15 34.95 34.87
C GLU A 72 -1.57 33.49 35.06
N SER A 73 -2.78 33.25 35.56
CA SER A 73 -3.34 31.90 35.69
C SER A 73 -3.43 31.16 34.35
N ARG A 74 -3.76 31.88 33.26
CA ARG A 74 -3.91 31.29 31.93
C ARG A 74 -2.57 31.00 31.26
N VAL A 75 -1.58 31.89 31.43
CA VAL A 75 -0.19 31.66 31.00
C VAL A 75 0.36 30.39 31.63
N THR A 76 0.14 30.18 32.93
CA THR A 76 0.54 28.94 33.61
C THR A 76 -0.22 27.73 33.07
N ALA A 77 -1.52 27.84 32.83
CA ALA A 77 -2.32 26.73 32.29
C ALA A 77 -1.92 26.32 30.86
N LEU A 78 -1.50 27.28 30.03
CA LEU A 78 -1.00 27.05 28.67
C LEU A 78 0.50 26.72 28.61
N ASN A 79 1.19 26.74 29.76
CA ASN A 79 2.61 26.43 29.88
C ASN A 79 3.51 27.30 28.98
N LEU A 80 3.16 28.59 28.82
CA LEU A 80 3.88 29.52 27.94
C LEU A 80 5.19 30.01 28.59
N ASN A 81 6.30 29.94 27.85
CA ASN A 81 7.60 30.43 28.30
C ASN A 81 8.18 31.49 27.33
N ARG A 82 8.80 32.54 27.87
CA ARG A 82 9.46 33.59 27.08
C ARG A 82 10.75 33.12 26.40
N GLU A 83 11.32 32.00 26.84
CA GLU A 83 12.52 31.42 26.21
C GLU A 83 12.22 30.77 24.84
N ASP A 84 10.95 30.52 24.50
CA ASP A 84 10.57 29.97 23.19
C ASP A 84 10.74 30.98 22.04
N LYS A 85 11.01 32.26 22.34
CA LYS A 85 11.37 33.33 21.38
C LYS A 85 12.56 32.97 20.47
N LEU A 86 13.40 32.00 20.87
CA LEU A 86 14.67 31.65 20.21
C LEU A 86 14.61 30.43 19.27
N LYS A 87 13.48 29.68 19.20
CA LYS A 87 13.41 28.46 18.37
C LYS A 87 12.96 28.67 16.91
N GLU A 88 12.36 29.80 16.57
CA GLU A 88 11.80 30.03 15.22
C GLU A 88 12.60 30.97 14.31
N ASN A 89 13.58 31.73 14.83
CA ASN A 89 14.30 32.75 14.06
C ASN A 89 15.75 32.40 13.68
N GLN A 90 16.08 31.11 13.52
CA GLN A 90 17.30 30.72 12.80
C GLN A 90 16.93 29.93 11.55
N PRO A 91 17.44 30.31 10.35
CA PRO A 91 17.30 29.47 9.17
C PRO A 91 18.01 28.15 9.46
N THR A 92 17.24 27.06 9.57
CA THR A 92 17.81 25.72 9.73
C THR A 92 18.71 25.42 8.53
N PRO A 93 20.00 25.09 8.73
CA PRO A 93 20.86 24.67 7.63
C PRO A 93 20.19 23.53 6.87
N THR A 94 20.16 23.59 5.53
CA THR A 94 19.56 22.59 4.64
C THR A 94 20.01 21.17 4.98
N SER A 95 21.25 21.02 5.46
CA SER A 95 21.84 19.77 5.92
C SER A 95 21.21 19.17 7.19
N ILE A 96 20.60 19.97 8.06
CA ILE A 96 19.88 19.52 9.27
C ILE A 96 18.46 19.10 8.92
N VAL A 97 17.78 19.83 8.03
CA VAL A 97 16.45 19.48 7.53
C VAL A 97 16.50 18.18 6.74
N GLU A 98 17.48 18.04 5.84
CA GLU A 98 17.73 16.79 5.10
C GLU A 98 18.08 15.62 6.02
N LYS A 99 18.85 15.85 7.11
CA LYS A 99 19.15 14.81 8.10
C LYS A 99 17.91 14.38 8.88
N LYS A 100 17.05 15.32 9.30
CA LYS A 100 15.79 15.02 10.01
C LYS A 100 14.80 14.28 9.11
N SER A 101 14.59 14.76 7.88
CA SER A 101 13.74 14.11 6.88
C SER A 101 14.27 12.72 6.50
N SER A 102 15.58 12.58 6.28
CA SER A 102 16.20 11.27 5.99
C SER A 102 16.02 10.27 7.13
N ASN A 103 16.05 10.72 8.40
CA ASN A 103 15.82 9.84 9.54
C ASN A 103 14.34 9.44 9.65
N ALA A 104 13.40 10.35 9.36
CA ALA A 104 11.97 10.04 9.38
C ALA A 104 11.60 8.98 8.34
N VAL A 105 12.11 9.11 7.11
CA VAL A 105 11.92 8.12 6.04
C VAL A 105 12.48 6.75 6.44
N GLN A 106 13.68 6.72 7.01
CA GLN A 106 14.28 5.46 7.48
C GLN A 106 13.47 4.79 8.59
N ASN A 107 12.90 5.56 9.51
CA ASN A 107 12.03 5.03 10.57
C ASN A 107 10.76 4.38 10.00
N ILE A 108 10.16 4.97 8.97
CA ILE A 108 8.96 4.43 8.31
C ILE A 108 9.30 3.15 7.53
N ILE A 109 10.41 3.14 6.79
CA ILE A 109 10.89 1.94 6.11
C ILE A 109 11.13 0.82 7.13
N HIS A 110 11.80 1.14 8.24
CA HIS A 110 12.04 0.19 9.31
C HIS A 110 10.73 -0.34 9.89
N TYR A 111 9.75 0.54 10.16
CA TYR A 111 8.43 0.15 10.64
C TYR A 111 7.69 -0.78 9.66
N TRP A 112 7.63 -0.47 8.37
CA TRP A 112 6.98 -1.33 7.37
C TRP A 112 7.69 -2.66 7.21
N ARG A 113 9.02 -2.64 7.19
CA ARG A 113 9.87 -3.84 7.11
C ARG A 113 9.62 -4.77 8.29
N THR A 114 9.61 -4.23 9.51
CA THR A 114 9.33 -5.00 10.74
C THR A 114 7.88 -5.49 10.77
N SER A 115 6.90 -4.65 10.40
CA SER A 115 5.48 -5.05 10.36
C SER A 115 5.23 -6.20 9.38
N LEU A 116 5.90 -6.18 8.23
CA LEU A 116 5.77 -7.24 7.23
C LEU A 116 6.43 -8.54 7.68
N ALA A 117 7.61 -8.45 8.33
CA ALA A 117 8.26 -9.61 8.93
C ALA A 117 7.41 -10.22 10.06
N ASP A 118 6.80 -9.38 10.90
CA ASP A 118 5.89 -9.79 11.97
C ASP A 118 4.64 -10.50 11.41
N ALA A 119 4.09 -10.00 10.30
CA ALA A 119 2.95 -10.62 9.62
C ALA A 119 3.27 -12.03 9.10
N ASP A 120 4.49 -12.25 8.56
CA ASP A 120 4.95 -13.58 8.13
C ASP A 120 5.13 -14.56 9.30
N LYS A 121 5.23 -14.07 10.55
CA LYS A 121 5.34 -14.87 11.77
C LYS A 121 4.02 -15.03 12.51
N MET A 122 2.89 -14.65 11.89
CA MET A 122 1.58 -15.04 12.38
C MET A 122 1.38 -16.55 12.25
N GLY A 123 0.78 -17.18 13.26
CA GLY A 123 0.38 -18.58 13.18
C GLY A 123 -0.75 -18.80 12.17
N ILE A 124 -0.97 -20.05 11.78
CA ILE A 124 -2.15 -20.40 10.97
C ILE A 124 -3.41 -20.31 11.84
N ASP A 125 -4.51 -19.82 11.25
CA ASP A 125 -5.82 -19.80 11.90
C ASP A 125 -6.20 -21.19 12.43
N VAL A 126 -6.59 -21.24 13.70
CA VAL A 126 -7.02 -22.44 14.41
C VAL A 126 -8.12 -23.19 13.66
N LYS A 127 -9.01 -22.46 12.95
CA LYS A 127 -10.05 -23.08 12.11
C LYS A 127 -9.48 -23.91 10.98
N LYS A 128 -8.41 -23.45 10.33
CA LYS A 128 -7.71 -24.21 9.28
C LYS A 128 -6.93 -25.39 9.88
N MET A 129 -6.43 -25.25 11.11
CA MET A 129 -5.78 -26.34 11.84
C MET A 129 -6.75 -27.45 12.25
N ALA A 130 -8.06 -27.19 12.30
CA ALA A 130 -9.08 -28.23 12.51
C ALA A 130 -9.11 -29.27 11.37
N ASP A 131 -8.71 -28.86 10.16
CA ASP A 131 -8.54 -29.77 9.01
C ASP A 131 -7.22 -30.57 9.09
N GLY A 132 -6.33 -30.19 10.01
CA GLY A 132 -5.07 -30.87 10.30
C GLY A 132 -5.26 -32.19 11.04
N LYS A 133 -4.20 -33.00 11.07
CA LYS A 133 -4.18 -34.26 11.83
C LYS A 133 -3.55 -34.06 13.20
N ARG A 134 -4.26 -34.55 14.22
CA ARG A 134 -3.76 -34.63 15.60
C ARG A 134 -2.68 -35.70 15.69
N VAL A 135 -1.54 -35.34 16.26
CA VAL A 135 -0.38 -36.22 16.45
C VAL A 135 0.18 -36.03 17.86
N THR A 136 0.95 -36.99 18.37
CA THR A 136 1.60 -36.82 19.68
C THR A 136 2.91 -36.07 19.51
N LEU A 137 3.33 -35.33 20.55
CA LEU A 137 4.63 -34.67 20.57
C LEU A 137 5.79 -35.65 20.31
N ASN A 138 5.69 -36.88 20.82
CA ASN A 138 6.70 -37.93 20.64
C ASN A 138 6.79 -38.42 19.20
N ASP A 139 5.69 -38.48 18.45
CA ASP A 139 5.70 -38.86 17.03
C ASP A 139 6.35 -37.73 16.19
N ILE A 140 6.08 -36.47 16.55
CA ILE A 140 6.72 -35.31 15.94
C ILE A 140 8.22 -35.32 16.24
N GLU A 141 8.63 -35.48 17.50
CA GLU A 141 10.04 -35.52 17.92
C GLU A 141 10.82 -36.61 17.18
N LYS A 142 10.27 -37.82 17.09
CA LYS A 142 10.89 -38.93 16.35
C LYS A 142 10.94 -38.69 14.83
N GLY A 143 10.11 -37.79 14.31
CA GLY A 143 10.02 -37.51 12.88
C GLY A 143 9.41 -38.64 12.07
N GLN A 144 8.61 -39.51 12.69
CA GLN A 144 8.01 -40.67 12.05
C GLN A 144 6.53 -40.75 12.41
N LEU A 145 5.69 -40.48 11.40
CA LEU A 145 4.24 -40.58 11.49
C LEU A 145 3.77 -41.91 10.89
N LEU A 146 2.63 -42.42 11.38
CA LEU A 146 2.02 -43.62 10.79
C LEU A 146 1.44 -43.28 9.40
N PRO A 147 1.79 -44.04 8.33
CA PRO A 147 1.33 -43.77 6.97
C PRO A 147 -0.19 -43.65 6.83
N GLN A 148 -0.94 -44.42 7.62
CA GLN A 148 -2.41 -44.38 7.64
C GLN A 148 -2.99 -43.01 8.04
N TYR A 149 -2.27 -42.21 8.84
CA TYR A 149 -2.75 -40.90 9.28
C TYR A 149 -2.56 -39.81 8.24
N ILE A 150 -1.56 -39.97 7.37
CA ILE A 150 -1.14 -38.97 6.39
C ILE A 150 -1.59 -39.30 4.97
N GLU A 151 -2.02 -40.53 4.69
CA GLU A 151 -2.55 -40.95 3.39
C GLU A 151 -3.65 -40.01 2.83
N PRO A 152 -4.59 -39.49 3.66
CA PRO A 152 -5.58 -38.52 3.18
C PRO A 152 -4.96 -37.23 2.59
N PHE A 153 -3.81 -36.80 3.13
CA PHE A 153 -3.11 -35.60 2.64
C PHE A 153 -2.58 -35.80 1.22
N PHE A 154 -1.95 -36.95 0.95
CA PHE A 154 -1.44 -37.29 -0.38
C PHE A 154 -2.58 -37.46 -1.39
N LYS A 155 -3.67 -38.14 -1.01
CA LYS A 155 -4.85 -38.29 -1.88
C LYS A 155 -5.48 -36.95 -2.25
N ALA A 156 -5.64 -36.05 -1.28
CA ALA A 156 -6.21 -34.72 -1.53
C ALA A 156 -5.33 -33.87 -2.45
N ALA A 157 -4.00 -33.91 -2.26
CA ALA A 157 -3.05 -33.21 -3.13
C ALA A 157 -3.08 -33.76 -4.57
N GLU A 158 -3.08 -35.08 -4.75
CA GLU A 158 -3.18 -35.74 -6.06
C GLU A 158 -4.51 -35.40 -6.76
N GLN A 159 -5.63 -35.37 -6.03
CA GLN A 159 -6.93 -34.95 -6.58
C GLN A 159 -6.90 -33.50 -7.06
N THR A 160 -6.30 -32.59 -6.28
CA THR A 160 -6.19 -31.17 -6.64
C THR A 160 -5.39 -30.97 -7.93
N ILE A 161 -4.31 -31.74 -8.13
CA ILE A 161 -3.52 -31.71 -9.38
C ILE A 161 -4.35 -32.26 -10.55
N LYS A 162 -5.05 -33.39 -10.36
CA LYS A 162 -5.93 -33.98 -11.38
C LYS A 162 -7.01 -32.99 -11.83
N GLU A 163 -7.62 -32.26 -10.90
CA GLU A 163 -8.64 -31.26 -11.20
C GLU A 163 -8.08 -30.05 -11.95
N LYS A 164 -6.93 -29.50 -11.54
CA LYS A 164 -6.27 -28.39 -12.24
C LYS A 164 -5.87 -28.73 -13.67
N ASN A 165 -5.61 -30.00 -13.96
CA ASN A 165 -5.15 -30.46 -15.27
C ASN A 165 -6.27 -31.03 -16.18
N LYS A 166 -7.53 -31.03 -15.75
CA LYS A 166 -8.68 -31.56 -16.53
C LYS A 166 -8.84 -30.93 -17.92
N ASP A 167 -8.48 -29.65 -18.08
CA ASP A 167 -8.64 -28.90 -19.33
C ASP A 167 -7.40 -28.94 -20.25
N ASN A 168 -6.32 -29.62 -19.84
CA ASN A 168 -5.09 -29.66 -20.62
C ASN A 168 -5.10 -30.83 -21.63
N ILE A 169 -5.19 -30.54 -22.92
CA ILE A 169 -5.32 -31.51 -24.02
C ILE A 169 -4.15 -32.53 -24.05
N LYS A 170 -2.96 -32.14 -23.56
CA LYS A 170 -1.79 -33.04 -23.42
C LYS A 170 -1.96 -34.09 -22.29
N TYR A 171 -2.72 -33.77 -21.24
CA TYR A 171 -2.92 -34.64 -20.07
C TYR A 171 -3.81 -35.85 -20.39
N LYS A 172 -4.66 -35.79 -21.42
CA LYS A 172 -5.46 -36.94 -21.85
C LYS A 172 -4.63 -38.13 -22.38
N LYS A 173 -3.35 -37.92 -22.75
CA LYS A 173 -2.45 -38.97 -23.24
C LYS A 173 -1.46 -39.50 -22.19
N ALA A 174 -1.26 -38.78 -21.08
CA ALA A 174 -0.36 -39.15 -19.99
C ALA A 174 -1.17 -39.42 -18.71
N LEU A 175 -1.98 -40.48 -18.74
CA LEU A 175 -2.78 -40.96 -17.60
C LEU A 175 -1.93 -41.87 -16.68
N LEU A 176 -0.66 -41.52 -16.49
CA LEU A 176 0.18 -42.16 -15.49
C LEU A 176 -0.07 -41.44 -14.17
N GLU A 177 -0.40 -42.21 -13.15
CA GLU A 177 -0.57 -41.76 -11.78
C GLU A 177 0.68 -40.99 -11.34
N GLU A 178 0.65 -39.65 -11.40
CA GLU A 178 1.64 -38.81 -10.73
C GLU A 178 1.44 -39.00 -9.22
N THR A 179 2.07 -40.06 -8.71
CA THR A 179 2.10 -40.36 -7.30
C THR A 179 2.95 -39.30 -6.61
N ILE A 180 2.33 -38.54 -5.72
CA ILE A 180 3.06 -37.55 -4.93
C ILE A 180 3.81 -38.34 -3.84
N ASN A 181 5.13 -38.19 -3.81
CA ASN A 181 5.99 -38.87 -2.84
C ASN A 181 6.33 -38.01 -1.62
N GLN A 182 6.17 -36.69 -1.74
CA GLN A 182 6.50 -35.72 -0.69
C GLN A 182 5.52 -34.55 -0.68
N LEU A 183 5.22 -34.03 0.50
CA LEU A 183 4.38 -32.85 0.72
C LEU A 183 5.07 -31.88 1.65
N SER A 184 4.93 -30.58 1.38
CA SER A 184 5.26 -29.56 2.37
C SER A 184 4.17 -29.51 3.44
N VAL A 185 4.57 -29.48 4.70
CA VAL A 185 3.68 -29.46 5.87
C VAL A 185 4.11 -28.40 6.85
N ILE A 186 3.14 -27.89 7.59
CA ILE A 186 3.33 -27.08 8.79
C ILE A 186 2.93 -27.90 10.02
N ILE A 187 3.70 -27.74 11.10
CA ILE A 187 3.56 -28.51 12.32
C ILE A 187 3.48 -27.55 13.51
N ALA A 188 2.47 -27.75 14.35
CA ALA A 188 2.35 -27.13 15.66
C ALA A 188 2.56 -28.20 16.73
N PRO A 189 3.73 -28.32 17.37
CA PRO A 189 4.01 -29.41 18.31
C PRO A 189 3.30 -29.26 19.65
N ILE A 190 2.93 -28.03 20.03
CA ILE A 190 2.37 -27.71 21.34
C ILE A 190 1.03 -27.02 21.14
N THR A 191 0.04 -27.43 21.92
CA THR A 191 -1.29 -26.84 21.92
C THR A 191 -1.57 -26.20 23.28
N ALA A 192 -1.98 -24.95 23.30
CA ALA A 192 -2.46 -24.25 24.50
C ALA A 192 -3.98 -24.10 24.44
N LYS A 193 -4.67 -24.52 25.50
CA LYS A 193 -6.14 -24.52 25.61
C LYS A 193 -6.59 -23.69 26.81
N LYS A 194 -7.64 -22.91 26.61
CA LYS A 194 -8.22 -22.09 27.67
C LYS A 194 -8.84 -22.99 28.75
N MET A 195 -8.61 -22.65 30.01
CA MET A 195 -9.13 -23.39 31.16
C MET A 195 -10.64 -23.23 31.28
N PHE A 196 -11.29 -24.29 31.76
CA PHE A 196 -12.69 -24.23 32.18
C PHE A 196 -12.76 -23.55 33.55
N GLN A 197 -13.74 -22.68 33.76
CA GLN A 197 -14.03 -22.09 35.06
C GLN A 197 -15.32 -22.70 35.60
N HIS A 198 -15.23 -23.37 36.75
CA HIS A 198 -16.37 -24.05 37.39
C HIS A 198 -17.14 -25.01 36.45
N GLY A 199 -16.42 -25.72 35.56
CA GLY A 199 -17.03 -26.65 34.61
C GLY A 199 -17.63 -26.02 33.35
N HIS A 200 -17.56 -24.69 33.21
CA HIS A 200 -18.01 -23.97 32.01
C HIS A 200 -16.82 -23.49 31.17
N GLU A 201 -16.96 -23.64 29.85
CA GLU A 201 -15.99 -23.09 28.90
C GLU A 201 -16.06 -21.55 28.92
N MET A 202 -14.91 -20.90 29.06
CA MET A 202 -14.84 -19.45 28.95
C MET A 202 -15.06 -19.03 27.50
N LYS A 203 -15.86 -17.97 27.27
CA LYS A 203 -16.09 -17.44 25.92
C LYS A 203 -14.75 -17.14 25.22
N ALA A 204 -14.60 -17.67 24.01
CA ALA A 204 -13.51 -17.34 23.12
C ALA A 204 -13.80 -16.02 22.40
N THR A 205 -12.75 -15.25 22.18
CA THR A 205 -12.76 -14.05 21.30
C THR A 205 -11.53 -14.13 20.40
N ASP A 206 -11.49 -13.34 19.33
CA ASP A 206 -10.32 -13.31 18.43
C ASP A 206 -9.01 -12.93 19.16
N HIS A 207 -9.12 -12.18 20.25
CA HIS A 207 -8.00 -11.80 21.11
C HIS A 207 -7.84 -12.65 22.37
N SER A 208 -8.64 -13.71 22.55
CA SER A 208 -8.50 -14.66 23.67
C SER A 208 -9.11 -15.99 23.22
N PRO A 209 -8.40 -16.73 22.35
CA PRO A 209 -8.95 -17.91 21.69
C PRO A 209 -9.12 -19.06 22.68
N SER A 210 -10.03 -19.99 22.41
CA SER A 210 -10.17 -21.22 23.20
C SER A 210 -8.98 -22.16 23.03
N THR A 211 -8.29 -22.10 21.89
CA THR A 211 -7.09 -22.87 21.59
C THR A 211 -6.15 -22.05 20.73
N PHE A 212 -4.84 -22.15 20.94
CA PHE A 212 -3.83 -21.58 20.05
C PHE A 212 -2.52 -22.40 20.08
N PHE A 213 -1.61 -22.09 19.16
CA PHE A 213 -0.37 -22.83 18.95
C PHE A 213 0.83 -21.88 19.06
N PRO A 214 1.61 -21.95 20.15
CA PRO A 214 2.69 -20.99 20.39
C PRO A 214 3.91 -21.21 19.49
N LEU A 215 4.18 -22.45 19.06
CA LEU A 215 5.37 -22.82 18.29
C LEU A 215 4.96 -23.44 16.95
N TRP A 216 5.69 -23.09 15.89
CA TRP A 216 5.46 -23.56 14.53
C TRP A 216 6.76 -24.05 13.88
N LEU A 217 6.66 -25.15 13.14
CA LEU A 217 7.75 -25.76 12.36
C LEU A 217 7.29 -26.06 10.94
N THR A 218 8.25 -26.13 10.03
CA THR A 218 8.03 -26.49 8.62
C THR A 218 8.76 -27.79 8.34
N ALA A 219 8.15 -28.65 7.53
CA ALA A 219 8.79 -29.90 7.14
C ALA A 219 8.39 -30.34 5.74
N THR A 220 9.20 -31.22 5.17
CA THR A 220 8.81 -32.09 4.07
C THR A 220 8.39 -33.44 4.66
N LEU A 221 7.13 -33.81 4.45
CA LEU A 221 6.57 -35.09 4.83
C LEU A 221 6.64 -36.06 3.64
N THR A 222 7.29 -37.19 3.82
CA THR A 222 7.33 -38.26 2.82
C THR A 222 6.15 -39.22 2.96
N ARG A 223 5.83 -39.96 1.88
CA ARG A 223 4.70 -40.91 1.87
C ARG A 223 4.87 -42.07 2.85
N ASP A 224 6.10 -42.44 3.21
CA ASP A 224 6.43 -43.40 4.27
C ASP A 224 6.38 -42.79 5.69
N GLY A 225 5.97 -41.52 5.81
CA GLY A 225 5.72 -40.85 7.07
C GLY A 225 6.93 -40.23 7.75
N ARG A 226 8.04 -40.06 7.04
CA ARG A 226 9.22 -39.38 7.59
C ARG A 226 9.09 -37.88 7.44
N LEU A 227 9.41 -37.17 8.51
CA LEU A 227 9.60 -35.72 8.51
C LEU A 227 11.06 -35.39 8.21
N LYS A 228 11.26 -34.44 7.31
CA LYS A 228 12.57 -33.88 6.97
C LYS A 228 12.48 -32.36 7.01
N PRO A 229 13.58 -31.65 7.27
CA PRO A 229 13.61 -30.21 7.04
C PRO A 229 13.16 -29.88 5.60
N SER A 230 12.44 -28.77 5.44
CA SER A 230 12.04 -28.27 4.13
C SER A 230 13.27 -27.98 3.25
N GLU A 231 13.14 -28.13 1.92
CA GLU A 231 14.23 -27.83 0.97
C GLU A 231 14.72 -26.39 1.13
N GLU A 232 13.78 -25.46 1.25
CA GLU A 232 14.04 -24.11 1.71
C GLU A 232 14.03 -24.12 3.24
N ARG A 233 15.22 -24.20 3.83
CA ARG A 233 15.41 -24.23 5.28
C ARG A 233 14.84 -22.95 5.91
N THR A 234 14.00 -23.11 6.92
CA THR A 234 13.44 -21.99 7.68
C THR A 234 13.58 -22.24 9.18
N PHE A 235 13.69 -21.16 9.95
CA PHE A 235 13.67 -21.26 11.41
C PHE A 235 12.26 -21.60 11.91
N PRO A 236 12.13 -22.52 12.89
CA PRO A 236 10.95 -22.60 13.75
C PRO A 236 10.64 -21.24 14.34
N TRP A 237 9.37 -20.87 14.45
CA TRP A 237 8.99 -19.57 14.99
C TRP A 237 7.92 -19.65 16.07
N ILE A 238 7.98 -18.68 16.96
CA ILE A 238 6.92 -18.43 17.93
C ILE A 238 5.88 -17.54 17.27
N GLU A 239 4.60 -17.88 17.46
CA GLU A 239 3.50 -17.07 16.95
C GLU A 239 3.62 -15.62 17.45
N ARG A 240 3.66 -14.66 16.52
CA ARG A 240 3.90 -13.25 16.83
C ARG A 240 2.90 -12.65 17.83
N ARG A 241 1.65 -13.12 17.83
CA ARG A 241 0.60 -12.70 18.78
C ARG A 241 0.92 -13.07 20.24
N CYS A 242 1.79 -14.07 20.44
CA CYS A 242 2.26 -14.47 21.77
C CYS A 242 3.42 -13.60 22.30
N LEU A 243 3.93 -12.64 21.53
CA LEU A 243 5.15 -11.91 21.85
C LEU A 243 4.88 -10.41 22.07
N THR A 244 5.57 -9.78 23.01
CA THR A 244 5.61 -8.32 23.15
C THR A 244 6.65 -7.71 22.21
N PRO A 245 6.48 -6.43 21.82
CA PRO A 245 5.34 -5.55 22.10
C PRO A 245 4.11 -5.88 21.23
N ASN A 246 2.93 -5.81 21.84
CA ASN A 246 1.61 -5.88 21.17
C ASN A 246 0.75 -4.70 21.65
N GLU A 247 -0.23 -4.29 20.85
CA GLU A 247 -1.18 -3.26 21.29
C GLU A 247 -1.89 -3.72 22.57
N GLN A 248 -1.76 -2.94 23.66
CA GLN A 248 -2.23 -3.26 25.02
C GLN A 248 -3.74 -3.58 25.12
N LYS A 249 -4.52 -3.32 24.07
CA LYS A 249 -5.96 -3.59 24.02
C LYS A 249 -6.29 -5.06 23.77
N TYR A 250 -5.33 -5.88 23.32
CA TYR A 250 -5.55 -7.28 23.00
C TYR A 250 -5.14 -8.21 24.14
N THR A 251 -6.04 -9.10 24.55
CA THR A 251 -5.87 -10.10 25.62
C THR A 251 -5.19 -11.39 25.14
N TYR A 252 -4.46 -11.35 24.03
CA TYR A 252 -3.86 -12.58 23.48
C TYR A 252 -2.77 -13.06 24.44
N PRO A 253 -2.66 -14.37 24.71
CA PRO A 253 -1.73 -14.86 25.71
C PRO A 253 -0.28 -14.51 25.36
N ILE A 254 0.41 -13.78 26.23
CA ILE A 254 1.79 -13.36 26.05
C ILE A 254 2.72 -14.37 26.72
N ILE A 255 3.71 -14.86 25.99
CA ILE A 255 4.68 -15.84 26.49
C ILE A 255 6.12 -15.33 26.57
N GLY A 256 6.41 -14.17 25.97
CA GLY A 256 7.71 -13.52 26.03
C GLY A 256 7.80 -12.30 25.13
N ASP A 257 9.01 -11.83 24.86
CA ASP A 257 9.30 -10.67 24.02
C ASP A 257 9.96 -11.07 22.70
N VAL A 258 9.63 -10.36 21.61
CA VAL A 258 10.18 -10.61 20.28
C VAL A 258 11.71 -10.49 20.26
N SER A 259 12.28 -9.59 21.08
CA SER A 259 13.73 -9.44 21.20
C SER A 259 14.44 -10.71 21.71
N GLN A 260 13.75 -11.56 22.50
CA GLN A 260 14.31 -12.83 22.97
C GLN A 260 14.40 -13.86 21.86
N VAL A 261 13.41 -13.85 20.95
CA VAL A 261 13.42 -14.68 19.74
C VAL A 261 14.55 -14.23 18.82
N ASP A 262 14.65 -12.91 18.57
CA ASP A 262 15.67 -12.33 17.71
C ASP A 262 17.09 -12.59 18.25
N GLU A 263 17.30 -12.46 19.56
CA GLU A 263 18.57 -12.80 20.21
C GLU A 263 18.89 -14.30 20.03
N TYR A 264 17.90 -15.19 20.21
CA TYR A 264 18.12 -16.62 20.01
C TYR A 264 18.51 -16.96 18.57
N TYR A 265 17.80 -16.41 17.59
CA TYR A 265 18.16 -16.56 16.17
C TYR A 265 19.54 -16.00 15.87
N THR A 266 19.89 -14.84 16.44
CA THR A 266 21.20 -14.20 16.21
C THR A 266 22.35 -15.08 16.71
N LEU A 267 22.20 -15.69 17.88
CA LEU A 267 23.23 -16.54 18.51
C LEU A 267 23.36 -17.93 17.87
N HIS A 268 22.33 -18.42 17.17
CA HIS A 268 22.25 -19.79 16.66
C HIS A 268 21.93 -19.85 15.16
N ASN A 269 22.25 -18.79 14.39
CA ASN A 269 21.89 -18.71 12.97
C ASN A 269 22.59 -19.77 12.11
N GLU A 270 23.77 -20.24 12.52
CA GLU A 270 24.62 -21.20 11.79
C GLU A 270 23.97 -22.59 11.64
N ILE A 271 22.97 -22.92 12.46
CA ILE A 271 22.29 -24.23 12.41
C ILE A 271 21.68 -24.52 11.04
N LEU A 272 21.21 -23.49 10.34
CA LEU A 272 20.61 -23.66 9.01
C LEU A 272 21.65 -23.89 7.91
N ASP A 273 22.93 -23.63 8.17
CA ASP A 273 24.03 -23.86 7.23
C ASP A 273 24.73 -25.21 7.49
N ASP A 274 24.36 -25.91 8.56
CA ASP A 274 24.94 -27.21 8.91
C ASP A 274 24.62 -28.27 7.83
N LYS A 275 25.66 -29.01 7.42
CA LYS A 275 25.54 -30.12 6.47
C LYS A 275 24.80 -31.30 7.07
N GLU A 276 24.85 -31.47 8.39
CA GLU A 276 24.16 -32.54 9.12
C GLU A 276 22.75 -32.14 9.58
N PHE A 277 22.25 -30.97 9.14
CA PHE A 277 20.93 -30.47 9.50
C PHE A 277 19.82 -31.45 9.10
N ASN A 278 19.21 -32.05 10.12
CA ASN A 278 18.17 -33.05 10.00
C ASN A 278 16.94 -32.68 10.84
N TRP A 279 15.94 -33.55 10.82
CA TRP A 279 14.67 -33.29 11.50
C TRP A 279 14.84 -33.13 13.02
N GLN A 280 15.66 -33.97 13.64
CA GLN A 280 15.93 -33.93 15.07
C GLN A 280 16.61 -32.61 15.46
N SER A 281 17.58 -32.14 14.67
CA SER A 281 18.21 -30.83 14.89
C SER A 281 17.19 -29.69 14.82
N LEU A 282 16.31 -29.71 13.81
CA LEU A 282 15.25 -28.69 13.64
C LEU A 282 14.23 -28.71 14.80
N PHE A 283 13.79 -29.90 15.21
CA PHE A 283 12.83 -30.05 16.31
C PHE A 283 13.43 -29.58 17.64
N SER A 284 14.65 -30.01 17.97
CA SER A 284 15.36 -29.60 19.18
C SER A 284 15.54 -28.09 19.23
N PHE A 285 15.96 -27.47 18.12
CA PHE A 285 16.09 -26.02 18.02
C PHE A 285 14.77 -25.29 18.31
N GLY A 286 13.65 -25.75 17.73
CA GLY A 286 12.34 -25.14 17.98
C GLY A 286 11.87 -25.30 19.42
N MET A 287 12.10 -26.46 20.03
CA MET A 287 11.75 -26.72 21.43
C MET A 287 12.62 -25.93 22.41
N GLU A 288 13.93 -25.82 22.14
CA GLU A 288 14.85 -25.00 22.93
C GLU A 288 14.50 -23.51 22.87
N LEU A 289 14.17 -22.99 21.68
CA LEU A 289 13.63 -21.63 21.51
C LEU A 289 12.40 -21.42 22.41
N TYR A 290 11.42 -22.32 22.31
CA TYR A 290 10.18 -22.25 23.11
C TYR A 290 10.47 -22.28 24.62
N LEU A 291 11.31 -23.21 25.08
CA LEU A 291 11.66 -23.35 26.49
C LEU A 291 12.46 -22.14 27.01
N LYS A 292 13.38 -21.59 26.21
CA LYS A 292 14.15 -20.40 26.58
C LYS A 292 13.23 -19.21 26.86
N ILE A 293 12.24 -19.01 26.01
CA ILE A 293 11.27 -17.92 26.14
C ILE A 293 10.43 -18.11 27.40
N LEU A 294 9.89 -19.32 27.64
CA LEU A 294 9.12 -19.61 28.85
C LEU A 294 9.93 -19.47 30.15
N ASN A 295 11.16 -20.01 30.17
CA ASN A 295 12.01 -20.03 31.36
C ASN A 295 12.53 -18.64 31.77
N SER A 296 12.43 -17.65 30.88
CA SER A 296 12.73 -16.26 31.24
C SER A 296 11.75 -15.68 32.27
N HIS A 297 10.62 -16.36 32.50
CA HIS A 297 9.61 -15.99 33.49
C HIS A 297 9.60 -16.98 34.67
N LYS A 298 9.60 -16.45 35.90
CA LYS A 298 9.67 -17.25 37.16
C LYS A 298 8.37 -18.01 37.53
N LYS A 299 7.31 -17.89 36.73
CA LYS A 299 5.96 -18.46 36.99
C LYS A 299 5.41 -19.18 35.77
N ASN A 300 4.39 -20.02 35.97
CA ASN A 300 3.68 -20.70 34.89
C ASN A 300 2.80 -19.71 34.11
N ILE A 301 3.38 -19.07 33.10
CA ILE A 301 2.80 -18.04 32.25
C ILE A 301 1.41 -18.41 31.71
N PHE A 302 1.22 -19.67 31.29
CA PHE A 302 -0.05 -20.10 30.71
C PHE A 302 -1.15 -20.14 31.77
N GLN A 303 -0.86 -20.72 32.94
CA GLN A 303 -1.83 -20.81 34.03
C GLN A 303 -2.25 -19.44 34.55
N ASP A 304 -1.30 -18.50 34.68
CA ASP A 304 -1.57 -17.11 35.07
C ASP A 304 -2.52 -16.40 34.08
N GLN A 305 -2.62 -16.89 32.85
CA GLN A 305 -3.48 -16.37 31.79
C GLN A 305 -4.72 -17.24 31.52
N ASN A 306 -5.02 -18.20 32.39
CA ASN A 306 -6.11 -19.19 32.25
C ASN A 306 -5.95 -20.14 31.05
N TYR A 307 -4.72 -20.59 30.77
CA TYR A 307 -4.43 -21.59 29.76
C TYR A 307 -3.67 -22.78 30.35
N ILE A 308 -3.88 -23.96 29.75
CA ILE A 308 -3.09 -25.16 29.97
C ILE A 308 -2.51 -25.62 28.64
N THR A 309 -1.29 -26.13 28.67
CA THR A 309 -0.67 -26.78 27.50
C THR A 309 -0.85 -28.29 27.59
N ASP A 310 -1.09 -28.92 26.46
CA ASP A 310 -1.01 -30.39 26.35
C ASP A 310 0.01 -30.81 25.28
N ASN A 311 0.50 -32.05 25.37
CA ASN A 311 1.49 -32.62 24.44
C ASN A 311 0.84 -33.11 23.13
N THR A 312 -0.28 -32.50 22.75
CA THR A 312 -0.90 -32.71 21.45
C THR A 312 -0.28 -31.77 20.44
N GLY A 313 0.23 -32.34 19.35
CA GLY A 313 0.60 -31.58 18.17
C GLY A 313 -0.41 -31.72 17.04
N TYR A 314 -0.27 -30.85 16.05
CA TYR A 314 -1.06 -30.84 14.82
C TYR A 314 -0.14 -30.71 13.61
N ILE A 315 -0.50 -31.39 12.53
CA ILE A 315 0.18 -31.33 11.24
C ILE A 315 -0.82 -31.06 10.13
N LEU A 316 -0.47 -30.17 9.21
CA LEU A 316 -1.31 -29.80 8.07
C LEU A 316 -0.45 -29.66 6.80
N PRO A 317 -0.88 -30.16 5.63
CA PRO A 317 -0.26 -29.84 4.36
C PRO A 317 -0.34 -28.34 4.10
N TYR A 318 0.78 -27.74 3.71
CA TYR A 318 0.86 -26.30 3.57
C TYR A 318 1.79 -25.91 2.42
N SER A 319 1.25 -25.17 1.45
CA SER A 319 1.96 -24.79 0.21
C SER A 319 2.48 -23.35 0.21
N ASP A 320 2.05 -22.51 1.16
CA ASP A 320 2.12 -21.05 1.04
C ASP A 320 2.95 -20.39 2.15
N MET A 321 4.17 -20.86 2.44
CA MET A 321 5.02 -20.22 3.47
C MET A 321 5.84 -19.04 2.98
N GLN A 322 6.22 -19.04 1.71
CA GLN A 322 7.02 -17.94 1.16
C GLN A 322 6.16 -17.05 0.29
N GLY A 323 5.54 -16.08 0.94
CA GLY A 323 4.80 -15.01 0.28
C GLY A 323 5.71 -14.09 -0.52
N SER A 324 5.10 -13.15 -1.26
CA SER A 324 5.82 -12.05 -1.91
C SER A 324 6.50 -11.10 -0.91
N SER A 325 6.15 -11.20 0.38
CA SER A 325 6.68 -10.41 1.50
C SER A 325 8.20 -10.48 1.60
N GLN A 326 8.82 -11.65 1.43
CA GLN A 326 10.28 -11.78 1.50
C GLN A 326 11.02 -10.90 0.49
N TYR A 327 10.45 -10.68 -0.70
CA TYR A 327 11.06 -9.84 -1.73
C TYR A 327 10.92 -8.36 -1.37
N ILE A 328 9.78 -7.98 -0.77
CA ILE A 328 9.53 -6.63 -0.28
C ILE A 328 10.45 -6.31 0.91
N ILE A 329 10.60 -7.25 1.86
CA ILE A 329 11.54 -7.13 3.00
C ILE A 329 12.97 -6.92 2.48
N LYS A 330 13.42 -7.72 1.50
CA LYS A 330 14.74 -7.54 0.87
C LYS A 330 14.91 -6.15 0.24
N THR A 331 13.86 -5.62 -0.41
CA THR A 331 13.88 -4.25 -0.95
C THR A 331 14.01 -3.21 0.17
N TYR A 332 13.29 -3.37 1.28
CA TYR A 332 13.45 -2.47 2.44
C TYR A 332 14.83 -2.58 3.08
N ASP A 333 15.38 -3.78 3.22
CA ASP A 333 16.73 -4.00 3.74
C ASP A 333 17.78 -3.30 2.86
N GLN A 334 17.61 -3.32 1.53
CA GLN A 334 18.46 -2.57 0.60
C GLN A 334 18.38 -1.06 0.82
N TYR A 335 17.19 -0.51 1.11
CA TYR A 335 17.04 0.91 1.43
C TYR A 335 17.64 1.30 2.80
N LEU A 336 17.59 0.39 3.78
CA LEU A 336 18.15 0.62 5.12
C LEU A 336 19.68 0.51 5.14
N THR A 337 20.25 -0.42 4.37
CA THR A 337 21.70 -0.69 4.34
C THR A 337 22.48 0.26 3.43
N ASN A 338 21.91 0.66 2.28
CA ASN A 338 22.58 1.61 1.39
C ASN A 338 22.35 3.06 1.85
N THR A 339 23.36 3.63 2.51
CA THR A 339 23.37 5.03 2.97
C THR A 339 23.06 6.04 1.87
N LYS A 340 21.89 6.69 1.99
CA LYS A 340 21.49 8.02 1.47
C LYS A 340 21.42 8.28 -0.05
N LYS A 341 22.05 7.50 -0.93
CA LYS A 341 22.08 7.81 -2.38
C LYS A 341 20.97 7.21 -3.24
N ASN A 342 20.12 6.31 -2.72
CA ASN A 342 19.19 5.53 -3.56
C ASN A 342 17.69 5.68 -3.25
N ILE A 343 17.29 6.51 -2.27
CA ILE A 343 15.86 6.74 -2.02
C ILE A 343 15.37 7.91 -2.89
N SER A 344 14.49 7.61 -3.85
CA SER A 344 13.90 8.59 -4.76
C SER A 344 13.07 9.64 -4.01
N ASN A 345 12.98 10.85 -4.55
CA ASN A 345 12.14 11.91 -3.98
C ASN A 345 10.68 11.48 -3.85
N LEU A 346 10.15 10.77 -4.87
CA LEU A 346 8.81 10.18 -4.83
C LEU A 346 8.60 9.30 -3.59
N PHE A 347 9.56 8.42 -3.27
CA PHE A 347 9.42 7.54 -2.11
C PHE A 347 9.57 8.29 -0.79
N ARG A 348 10.43 9.31 -0.73
CA ARG A 348 10.51 10.21 0.44
C ARG A 348 9.19 10.90 0.67
N GLU A 349 8.61 11.44 -0.40
CA GLU A 349 7.34 12.15 -0.37
C GLU A 349 6.17 11.24 0.04
N PHE A 350 6.22 9.96 -0.35
CA PHE A 350 5.27 8.94 0.09
C PHE A 350 5.42 8.58 1.58
N CYS A 351 6.64 8.71 2.12
CA CYS A 351 6.91 8.50 3.55
C CYS A 351 6.70 9.77 4.39
N THR A 352 6.36 10.92 3.80
CA THR A 352 6.15 12.15 4.56
C THR A 352 4.85 12.03 5.38
N LEU A 353 4.94 12.25 6.70
CA LEU A 353 3.78 12.30 7.60
C LEU A 353 3.26 13.72 7.84
N ASP A 354 3.91 14.72 7.25
CA ASP A 354 3.51 16.11 7.36
C ASP A 354 2.14 16.31 6.69
N LYS A 355 1.28 17.06 7.38
CA LYS A 355 -0.06 17.36 6.90
C LYS A 355 0.06 18.27 5.68
N ARG A 356 -0.23 17.76 4.49
CA ARG A 356 -0.35 18.59 3.30
C ARG A 356 -1.60 19.45 3.39
N GLU A 357 -1.50 20.70 2.96
CA GLU A 357 -2.66 21.55 2.76
C GLU A 357 -3.61 20.89 1.77
N THR A 358 -4.89 20.88 2.10
CA THR A 358 -5.91 20.34 1.20
C THR A 358 -6.10 21.34 0.05
N THR A 359 -5.92 20.90 -1.18
CA THR A 359 -6.25 21.71 -2.35
C THR A 359 -7.76 21.92 -2.39
N GLN A 360 -8.19 23.15 -2.69
CA GLN A 360 -9.61 23.43 -2.88
C GLN A 360 -10.08 22.77 -4.18
N ASP A 361 -11.31 22.26 -4.17
CA ASP A 361 -11.92 21.73 -5.39
C ASP A 361 -12.03 22.83 -6.44
N LYS A 362 -11.67 22.48 -7.67
CA LYS A 362 -11.83 23.38 -8.81
C LYS A 362 -13.30 23.57 -9.16
N VAL A 363 -13.66 24.78 -9.56
CA VAL A 363 -15.00 25.06 -10.06
C VAL A 363 -15.25 24.31 -11.39
N PRO A 364 -16.51 23.95 -11.71
CA PRO A 364 -16.83 23.19 -12.92
C PRO A 364 -16.33 23.82 -14.23
N ALA A 365 -16.28 25.15 -14.32
CA ALA A 365 -15.77 25.86 -15.49
C ALA A 365 -14.27 25.57 -15.72
N ASP A 366 -13.46 25.62 -14.66
CA ASP A 366 -12.03 25.30 -14.72
C ASP A 366 -11.81 23.83 -15.09
N LEU A 367 -12.58 22.92 -14.48
CA LEU A 367 -12.54 21.49 -14.83
C LEU A 367 -12.91 21.25 -16.30
N PHE A 368 -13.85 22.02 -16.86
CA PHE A 368 -14.19 21.90 -18.26
C PHE A 368 -13.03 22.31 -19.17
N LEU A 369 -12.38 23.45 -18.87
CA LEU A 369 -11.21 23.92 -19.62
C LEU A 369 -10.03 22.96 -19.53
N LEU A 370 -9.87 22.27 -18.40
CA LEU A 370 -8.83 21.25 -18.20
C LEU A 370 -9.03 19.97 -19.01
N ASN A 371 -10.20 19.75 -19.62
CA ASN A 371 -10.38 18.63 -20.55
C ASN A 371 -9.38 18.66 -21.72
N LYS A 372 -8.73 19.80 -22.00
CA LYS A 372 -7.65 19.90 -22.99
C LYS A 372 -6.43 19.04 -22.65
N CYS A 373 -6.29 18.65 -21.37
CA CYS A 373 -5.23 17.76 -20.89
C CYS A 373 -5.58 16.27 -21.08
N HIS A 374 -6.85 15.92 -21.28
CA HIS A 374 -7.27 14.57 -21.63
C HIS A 374 -7.18 14.37 -23.15
N ILE A 375 -5.99 14.00 -23.61
CA ILE A 375 -5.63 13.91 -25.03
C ILE A 375 -5.62 12.49 -25.58
N GLY A 376 -5.90 11.49 -24.75
CA GLY A 376 -5.81 10.08 -25.14
C GLY A 376 -6.84 9.19 -24.52
N GLN A 377 -7.44 8.33 -25.36
CA GLN A 377 -8.39 7.32 -24.95
C GLN A 377 -8.20 6.04 -25.79
N MET A 378 -8.29 4.87 -25.14
CA MET A 378 -8.04 3.58 -25.80
C MET A 378 -9.19 3.09 -26.69
N GLN A 379 -10.44 3.43 -26.36
CA GLN A 379 -11.63 3.02 -27.13
C GLN A 379 -12.56 4.22 -27.29
N ALA A 380 -13.12 4.40 -28.50
CA ALA A 380 -14.03 5.50 -28.81
C ALA A 380 -15.45 5.29 -28.27
N ASP A 381 -15.86 4.04 -28.04
CA ASP A 381 -17.26 3.66 -27.82
C ASP A 381 -17.77 4.00 -26.40
N HIS A 382 -16.87 4.23 -25.46
CA HIS A 382 -17.19 4.43 -24.05
C HIS A 382 -16.52 5.68 -23.49
N PRO A 383 -17.15 6.86 -23.60
CA PRO A 383 -16.59 8.09 -23.06
C PRO A 383 -16.44 8.03 -21.53
N LEU A 384 -15.42 8.69 -21.00
CA LEU A 384 -15.25 8.84 -19.55
C LEU A 384 -16.40 9.65 -18.93
N SER A 385 -16.80 9.27 -17.72
CA SER A 385 -17.72 10.04 -16.88
C SER A 385 -17.10 11.37 -16.45
N SER A 386 -17.92 12.33 -16.01
CA SER A 386 -17.44 13.62 -15.49
C SER A 386 -16.47 13.46 -14.33
N SER A 387 -16.70 12.51 -13.41
CA SER A 387 -15.81 12.23 -12.29
C SER A 387 -14.48 11.61 -12.73
N GLN A 388 -14.50 10.71 -13.72
CA GLN A 388 -13.28 10.15 -14.30
C GLN A 388 -12.44 11.22 -15.01
N ARG A 389 -13.08 12.12 -15.77
CA ARG A 389 -12.39 13.25 -16.41
C ARG A 389 -11.81 14.21 -15.40
N ALA A 390 -12.56 14.53 -14.34
CA ALA A 390 -12.05 15.37 -13.25
C ALA A 390 -10.77 14.76 -12.65
N SER A 391 -10.73 13.44 -12.43
CA SER A 391 -9.50 12.77 -11.96
C SER A 391 -8.32 12.95 -12.92
N ILE A 392 -8.54 12.87 -14.23
CA ILE A 392 -7.48 13.15 -15.22
C ILE A 392 -7.05 14.61 -15.12
N ASN A 393 -7.99 15.55 -15.01
CA ASN A 393 -7.67 16.96 -14.94
C ASN A 393 -6.79 17.29 -13.73
N TYR A 394 -7.12 16.76 -12.54
CA TYR A 394 -6.27 16.92 -11.35
C TYR A 394 -4.89 16.28 -11.49
N LEU A 395 -4.76 15.17 -12.24
CA LEU A 395 -3.47 14.55 -12.52
C LEU A 395 -2.54 15.45 -13.36
N TYR A 396 -3.09 16.27 -14.25
CA TYR A 396 -2.32 17.10 -15.18
C TYR A 396 -2.16 18.56 -14.77
N ASP A 397 -3.02 19.06 -13.89
CA ASP A 397 -3.06 20.48 -13.52
C ASP A 397 -2.13 20.83 -12.34
N GLU A 398 -2.02 19.93 -11.36
CA GLU A 398 -1.33 20.24 -10.11
C GLU A 398 0.21 20.10 -10.26
N PRO A 399 0.99 21.17 -10.01
CA PRO A 399 2.45 21.06 -9.92
C PRO A 399 2.81 20.13 -8.76
N ASN A 400 3.69 19.14 -9.01
CA ASN A 400 4.14 18.14 -8.04
C ASN A 400 3.09 17.08 -7.65
N ASN A 401 2.19 16.69 -8.56
CA ASN A 401 1.29 15.54 -8.35
C ASN A 401 1.98 14.19 -8.62
N ASP A 402 3.14 13.98 -8.01
CA ASP A 402 3.96 12.77 -8.16
C ASP A 402 3.25 11.53 -7.55
N ILE A 403 2.35 11.76 -6.59
CA ILE A 403 1.53 10.74 -5.93
C ILE A 403 0.07 11.13 -6.09
N PHE A 404 -0.64 10.43 -6.95
CA PHE A 404 -2.05 10.66 -7.21
C PHE A 404 -2.91 9.45 -6.80
N THR A 405 -3.94 9.71 -6.00
CA THR A 405 -4.84 8.65 -5.51
C THR A 405 -6.21 8.78 -6.17
N VAL A 406 -6.70 7.69 -6.75
CA VAL A 406 -8.07 7.60 -7.25
C VAL A 406 -8.87 6.61 -6.42
N HIS A 407 -9.91 7.11 -5.77
CA HIS A 407 -10.88 6.27 -5.08
C HIS A 407 -12.14 6.09 -5.93
N GLY A 408 -12.64 4.85 -6.02
CA GLY A 408 -13.85 4.54 -6.77
C GLY A 408 -14.44 3.20 -6.36
N PRO A 409 -15.76 3.11 -6.07
CA PRO A 409 -16.44 1.84 -5.79
C PRO A 409 -16.24 0.75 -6.85
N PRO A 410 -16.57 -0.52 -6.54
CA PRO A 410 -16.63 -1.57 -7.56
C PRO A 410 -17.52 -1.15 -8.75
N GLY A 411 -17.07 -1.43 -9.98
CA GLY A 411 -17.84 -1.11 -11.19
C GLY A 411 -17.72 0.33 -11.73
N THR A 412 -17.01 1.25 -11.07
CA THR A 412 -16.91 2.67 -11.52
C THR A 412 -15.88 2.94 -12.64
N GLY A 413 -15.50 1.92 -13.41
CA GLY A 413 -14.59 2.08 -14.54
C GLY A 413 -13.16 2.50 -14.20
N LYS A 414 -12.62 2.12 -13.04
CA LYS A 414 -11.22 2.42 -12.64
C LYS A 414 -10.19 1.97 -13.69
N THR A 415 -10.40 0.80 -14.29
CA THR A 415 -9.55 0.30 -15.38
C THR A 415 -9.63 1.20 -16.61
N THR A 416 -10.83 1.64 -17.00
CA THR A 416 -11.03 2.57 -18.12
C THR A 416 -10.29 3.90 -17.88
N LEU A 417 -10.39 4.44 -16.67
CA LEU A 417 -9.64 5.64 -16.27
C LEU A 417 -8.12 5.42 -16.40
N LEU A 418 -7.59 4.31 -15.88
CA LEU A 418 -6.17 3.99 -15.96
C LEU A 418 -5.68 3.89 -17.42
N LEU A 419 -6.47 3.27 -18.29
CA LEU A 419 -6.17 3.17 -19.72
C LEU A 419 -6.13 4.55 -20.40
N SER A 420 -7.07 5.45 -20.06
CA SER A 420 -7.05 6.83 -20.55
C SER A 420 -5.84 7.62 -20.05
N VAL A 421 -5.42 7.41 -18.79
CA VAL A 421 -4.19 8.02 -18.26
C VAL A 421 -2.96 7.53 -19.04
N ILE A 422 -2.84 6.22 -19.29
CA ILE A 422 -1.73 5.65 -20.06
C ILE A 422 -1.73 6.21 -21.51
N ALA A 423 -2.88 6.20 -22.17
CA ALA A 423 -3.04 6.76 -23.52
C ALA A 423 -2.62 8.23 -23.57
N SER A 424 -3.11 9.03 -22.63
CA SER A 424 -2.83 10.47 -22.56
C SER A 424 -1.34 10.74 -22.31
N LYS A 425 -0.67 9.98 -21.44
CA LYS A 425 0.78 10.11 -21.20
C LYS A 425 1.61 9.77 -22.44
N TRP A 426 1.21 8.76 -23.22
CA TRP A 426 1.90 8.41 -24.47
C TRP A 426 1.71 9.46 -25.55
N ILE A 427 0.49 9.97 -25.73
CA ILE A 427 0.20 11.01 -26.71
C ILE A 427 0.88 12.34 -26.31
N GLN A 428 0.92 12.66 -25.02
CA GLN A 428 1.64 13.84 -24.53
C GLN A 428 3.12 13.77 -24.92
N ALA A 429 3.79 12.65 -24.63
CA ALA A 429 5.18 12.45 -25.02
C ALA A 429 5.38 12.55 -26.54
N ALA A 430 4.44 12.04 -27.33
CA ALA A 430 4.49 12.14 -28.80
C ALA A 430 4.34 13.59 -29.29
N ILE A 431 3.45 14.38 -28.68
CA ILE A 431 3.27 15.82 -28.93
C ILE A 431 4.54 16.59 -28.57
N ASP A 432 5.15 16.28 -27.42
CA ASP A 432 6.37 16.92 -26.93
C ASP A 432 7.64 16.41 -27.65
N ASN A 433 7.48 15.49 -28.61
CA ASN A 433 8.55 14.81 -29.34
C ASN A 433 9.60 14.14 -28.42
N GLN A 434 9.14 13.61 -27.29
CA GLN A 434 9.93 12.86 -26.30
C GLN A 434 9.75 11.34 -26.47
N PRO A 435 10.67 10.53 -25.94
CA PRO A 435 10.45 9.09 -25.81
C PRO A 435 9.18 8.79 -25.00
N PRO A 436 8.44 7.71 -25.33
CA PRO A 436 7.27 7.33 -24.55
C PRO A 436 7.69 6.99 -23.11
N PRO A 437 6.87 7.35 -22.10
CA PRO A 437 7.20 7.08 -20.71
C PRO A 437 7.14 5.58 -20.42
N ILE A 438 8.02 5.11 -19.54
CA ILE A 438 7.96 3.76 -18.99
C ILE A 438 6.87 3.75 -17.91
N ILE A 439 5.89 2.88 -18.07
CA ILE A 439 4.77 2.74 -17.13
C ILE A 439 4.80 1.31 -16.58
N VAL A 440 4.89 1.20 -15.26
CA VAL A 440 4.86 -0.08 -14.56
C VAL A 440 3.55 -0.19 -13.80
N ALA A 441 2.73 -1.19 -14.15
CA ALA A 441 1.53 -1.53 -13.42
C ALA A 441 1.81 -2.74 -12.50
N ALA A 442 1.60 -2.56 -11.20
CA ALA A 442 1.76 -3.60 -10.20
C ALA A 442 0.46 -3.80 -9.42
N SER A 443 0.22 -5.04 -8.99
CA SER A 443 -0.95 -5.40 -8.20
C SER A 443 -0.63 -6.63 -7.34
N THR A 444 -1.24 -6.72 -6.17
CA THR A 444 -1.20 -7.93 -5.33
C THR A 444 -2.01 -9.09 -5.91
N ASN A 445 -2.88 -8.81 -6.89
CA ASN A 445 -3.66 -9.81 -7.62
C ASN A 445 -3.34 -9.78 -9.12
N ASN A 446 -2.89 -10.93 -9.65
CA ASN A 446 -2.58 -11.11 -11.07
C ASN A 446 -3.76 -10.81 -12.00
N LEU A 447 -5.02 -11.00 -11.55
CA LEU A 447 -6.21 -10.70 -12.35
C LEU A 447 -6.27 -9.23 -12.77
N ALA A 448 -5.87 -8.30 -11.90
CA ALA A 448 -5.87 -6.88 -12.23
C ALA A 448 -4.84 -6.56 -13.31
N VAL A 449 -3.67 -7.20 -13.25
CA VAL A 449 -2.60 -7.04 -14.26
C VAL A 449 -3.05 -7.60 -15.60
N THR A 450 -3.61 -8.81 -15.63
CA THR A 450 -4.10 -9.42 -16.88
C THR A 450 -5.27 -8.65 -17.46
N ASN A 451 -6.17 -8.07 -16.65
CA ASN A 451 -7.26 -7.23 -17.15
C ASN A 451 -6.75 -5.97 -17.88
N ILE A 452 -5.67 -5.36 -17.38
CA ILE A 452 -5.02 -4.24 -18.05
C ILE A 452 -4.45 -4.72 -19.40
N LEU A 453 -3.68 -5.82 -19.40
CA LEU A 453 -3.08 -6.40 -20.61
C LEU A 453 -4.11 -6.82 -21.66
N ASP A 454 -5.19 -7.46 -21.25
CA ASP A 454 -6.31 -7.83 -22.11
C ASP A 454 -6.92 -6.62 -22.78
N SER A 455 -7.05 -5.52 -22.04
CA SER A 455 -7.58 -4.27 -22.59
C SER A 455 -6.67 -3.70 -23.67
N PHE A 456 -5.34 -3.85 -23.54
CA PHE A 456 -4.38 -3.46 -24.57
C PHE A 456 -4.34 -4.42 -25.78
N ASN A 457 -4.66 -5.70 -25.57
CA ASN A 457 -4.74 -6.70 -26.64
C ASN A 457 -6.02 -6.59 -27.48
N LYS A 458 -7.15 -6.23 -26.85
CA LYS A 458 -8.47 -6.19 -27.49
C LYS A 458 -8.73 -4.94 -28.34
N ILE A 459 -7.76 -4.04 -28.48
CA ILE A 459 -7.89 -2.83 -29.32
C ILE A 459 -7.79 -3.25 -30.79
N ASN A 460 -8.91 -3.70 -31.34
CA ASN A 460 -9.06 -4.07 -32.75
C ASN A 460 -9.39 -2.86 -33.65
N SER A 461 -9.55 -1.66 -33.08
CA SER A 461 -10.02 -0.46 -33.79
C SER A 461 -8.92 0.30 -34.55
N SER A 462 -7.64 -0.04 -34.37
CA SER A 462 -6.52 0.68 -34.99
C SER A 462 -5.49 -0.28 -35.61
N GLU A 463 -5.18 -0.06 -36.88
CA GLU A 463 -4.11 -0.78 -37.59
C GLU A 463 -2.73 -0.37 -37.04
N ARG A 464 -1.91 -1.37 -36.69
CA ARG A 464 -0.53 -1.15 -36.25
C ARG A 464 0.42 -1.17 -37.43
N TRP A 465 1.30 -0.18 -37.53
CA TRP A 465 2.30 -0.09 -38.61
C TRP A 465 3.63 -0.78 -38.28
N LEU A 466 3.64 -1.61 -37.23
CA LEU A 466 4.77 -2.46 -36.85
C LEU A 466 4.36 -3.93 -36.98
N PRO A 467 5.16 -4.77 -37.68
CA PRO A 467 4.85 -6.19 -37.85
C PRO A 467 4.94 -6.95 -36.53
N GLU A 468 4.10 -7.98 -36.33
CA GLU A 468 4.19 -8.97 -35.24
C GLU A 468 4.04 -8.41 -33.80
N LEU A 469 3.89 -7.10 -33.64
CA LEU A 469 3.63 -6.46 -32.36
C LEU A 469 2.14 -6.55 -32.02
N THR A 470 1.75 -7.59 -31.28
CA THR A 470 0.34 -7.92 -30.96
C THR A 470 -0.20 -7.22 -29.71
N SER A 471 0.67 -6.79 -28.79
CA SER A 471 0.29 -6.09 -27.54
C SER A 471 1.01 -4.76 -27.37
N TYR A 472 0.41 -3.83 -26.62
CA TYR A 472 1.09 -2.62 -26.13
C TYR A 472 1.67 -2.81 -24.71
N GLY A 473 1.34 -3.92 -24.05
CA GLY A 473 1.82 -4.24 -22.71
C GLY A 473 2.83 -5.38 -22.72
N LEU A 474 3.77 -5.32 -21.79
CA LEU A 474 4.70 -6.42 -21.49
C LEU A 474 4.30 -7.05 -20.16
N TYR A 475 4.04 -8.35 -20.16
CA TYR A 475 3.76 -9.11 -18.95
C TYR A 475 5.05 -9.62 -18.31
N LEU A 476 5.38 -9.14 -17.12
CA LEU A 476 6.48 -9.69 -16.31
C LEU A 476 6.02 -10.99 -15.65
N ALA A 477 6.09 -12.08 -16.41
CA ALA A 477 5.46 -13.35 -16.07
C ALA A 477 6.35 -14.20 -15.16
N PRO A 478 5.78 -14.88 -14.15
CA PRO A 478 6.47 -15.99 -13.49
C PRO A 478 6.59 -17.16 -14.48
N SER A 479 7.66 -17.93 -14.39
CA SER A 479 7.97 -19.00 -15.35
C SER A 479 6.84 -20.02 -15.49
N GLN A 480 6.07 -20.29 -14.43
CA GLN A 480 4.92 -21.21 -14.48
C GLN A 480 3.73 -20.68 -15.31
N LYS A 481 3.70 -19.39 -15.66
CA LYS A 481 2.60 -18.76 -16.40
C LYS A 481 2.92 -18.49 -17.87
N ILE A 482 4.10 -18.89 -18.37
CA ILE A 482 4.53 -18.70 -19.76
C ILE A 482 3.52 -19.31 -20.75
N GLU A 483 3.07 -20.55 -20.51
CA GLU A 483 2.14 -21.24 -21.43
C GLU A 483 0.79 -20.50 -21.51
N ALA A 484 0.26 -20.07 -20.37
CA ALA A 484 -0.97 -19.29 -20.30
C ALA A 484 -0.82 -17.94 -21.00
N ALA A 485 0.29 -17.22 -20.74
CA ALA A 485 0.57 -15.93 -21.38
C ALA A 485 0.68 -16.06 -22.90
N THR A 486 1.33 -17.12 -23.39
CA THR A 486 1.45 -17.42 -24.82
C THR A 486 0.09 -17.67 -25.46
N LYS A 487 -0.78 -18.46 -24.80
CA LYS A 487 -2.15 -18.73 -25.27
C LYS A 487 -3.01 -17.47 -25.33
N SER A 488 -2.84 -16.55 -24.38
CA SER A 488 -3.52 -15.25 -24.37
C SER A 488 -2.94 -14.22 -25.34
N GLY A 489 -1.86 -14.55 -26.05
CA GLY A 489 -1.19 -13.65 -26.99
C GLY A 489 -0.50 -12.47 -26.31
N TYR A 490 -0.12 -12.59 -25.03
CA TYR A 490 0.65 -11.55 -24.34
C TYR A 490 2.10 -11.56 -24.79
N LEU A 491 2.69 -10.37 -24.91
CA LEU A 491 4.14 -10.25 -24.85
C LEU A 491 4.57 -10.46 -23.40
N TYR A 492 5.64 -11.22 -23.17
CA TYR A 492 6.11 -11.49 -21.82
C TYR A 492 7.63 -11.49 -21.71
N GLN A 493 8.10 -11.26 -20.49
CA GLN A 493 9.48 -11.45 -20.08
C GLN A 493 9.50 -12.07 -18.69
N THR A 494 10.36 -13.06 -18.49
CA THR A 494 10.55 -13.73 -17.22
C THR A 494 11.84 -13.29 -16.54
N ARG A 495 11.98 -13.63 -15.25
CA ARG A 495 13.17 -13.27 -14.46
C ARG A 495 14.45 -13.95 -14.97
N ASP A 496 14.33 -15.16 -15.52
CA ASP A 496 15.42 -15.93 -16.13
C ASP A 496 15.85 -15.41 -17.52
N GLY A 497 15.15 -14.40 -18.05
CA GLY A 497 15.50 -13.75 -19.33
C GLY A 497 14.74 -14.31 -20.54
N THR A 498 13.90 -15.33 -20.37
CA THR A 498 13.01 -15.80 -21.43
C THR A 498 12.03 -14.69 -21.80
N SER A 499 11.99 -14.31 -23.09
CA SER A 499 11.29 -13.10 -23.53
C SER A 499 10.79 -13.20 -24.96
N THR A 500 9.57 -12.72 -25.20
CA THR A 500 9.01 -12.60 -26.56
C THR A 500 9.45 -11.33 -27.28
N ILE A 501 9.98 -10.34 -26.56
CA ILE A 501 10.36 -9.05 -27.14
C ILE A 501 11.79 -9.02 -27.69
N SER A 502 12.62 -10.02 -27.36
CA SER A 502 14.01 -10.11 -27.83
C SER A 502 14.15 -10.03 -29.35
N ASN A 503 13.20 -10.61 -30.09
CA ASN A 503 13.20 -10.62 -31.56
C ASN A 503 13.04 -9.22 -32.16
N PHE A 504 12.39 -8.28 -31.45
CA PHE A 504 12.15 -6.92 -31.92
C PHE A 504 13.41 -6.04 -31.93
N TYR A 505 14.46 -6.47 -31.24
CA TYR A 505 15.75 -5.76 -31.20
C TYR A 505 16.74 -6.24 -32.26
N THR A 506 16.35 -7.17 -33.13
CA THR A 506 17.22 -7.68 -34.20
C THR A 506 17.29 -6.72 -35.39
N ASN A 507 18.46 -6.63 -36.04
CA ASN A 507 18.63 -5.81 -37.25
C ASN A 507 17.70 -6.25 -38.39
N GLU A 508 17.36 -7.54 -38.46
CA GLU A 508 16.42 -8.07 -39.45
C GLU A 508 15.00 -7.54 -39.21
N TYR A 509 14.52 -7.61 -37.96
CA TYR A 509 13.21 -7.08 -37.60
C TYR A 509 13.14 -5.57 -37.84
N VAL A 510 14.15 -4.80 -37.43
CA VAL A 510 14.16 -3.34 -37.60
C VAL A 510 14.00 -2.97 -39.08
N LYS A 511 14.78 -3.58 -39.99
CA LYS A 511 14.65 -3.33 -41.44
C LYS A 511 13.26 -3.69 -41.98
N LYS A 512 12.71 -4.82 -41.54
CA LYS A 512 11.35 -5.25 -41.91
C LYS A 512 10.30 -4.25 -41.42
N ALA A 513 10.43 -3.78 -40.19
CA ALA A 513 9.53 -2.81 -39.57
C ALA A 513 9.59 -1.45 -40.27
N GLU A 514 10.79 -0.96 -40.62
CA GLU A 514 10.97 0.29 -41.37
C GLU A 514 10.27 0.24 -42.73
N ASN A 515 10.46 -0.86 -43.48
CA ASN A 515 9.83 -1.04 -44.79
C ASN A 515 8.30 -1.05 -44.70
N ILE A 516 7.75 -1.79 -43.72
CA ILE A 516 6.29 -1.87 -43.52
C ILE A 516 5.73 -0.53 -43.06
N PHE A 517 6.40 0.15 -42.13
CA PHE A 517 5.99 1.46 -41.63
C PHE A 517 5.91 2.49 -42.78
N LEU A 518 6.96 2.58 -43.61
CA LEU A 518 7.00 3.50 -44.75
C LEU A 518 5.95 3.13 -45.80
N ALA A 519 5.75 1.85 -46.09
CA ALA A 519 4.72 1.41 -47.03
C ALA A 519 3.31 1.82 -46.55
N LYS A 520 3.01 1.63 -45.25
CA LYS A 520 1.72 2.03 -44.65
C LYS A 520 1.57 3.55 -44.62
N PHE A 521 2.61 4.28 -44.27
CA PHE A 521 2.62 5.75 -44.28
C PHE A 521 2.34 6.30 -45.68
N ASN A 522 3.08 5.81 -46.68
CA ASN A 522 2.95 6.23 -48.08
C ASN A 522 1.56 5.92 -48.64
N LEU A 523 1.01 4.75 -48.32
CA LEU A 523 -0.34 4.38 -48.67
C LEU A 523 -1.38 5.29 -48.02
N LYS A 524 -1.26 5.57 -46.72
CA LYS A 524 -2.24 6.34 -45.95
C LYS A 524 -2.30 7.81 -46.37
N TYR A 525 -1.15 8.42 -46.69
CA TYR A 525 -1.04 9.84 -47.00
C TYR A 525 -0.77 10.13 -48.48
N SER A 526 -0.79 9.09 -49.33
CA SER A 526 -0.50 9.20 -50.77
C SER A 526 0.83 9.92 -51.05
N LYS A 527 1.88 9.56 -50.31
CA LYS A 527 3.25 10.12 -50.41
C LYS A 527 4.23 9.07 -50.92
N VAL A 528 5.42 9.52 -51.32
CA VAL A 528 6.55 8.66 -51.69
C VAL A 528 7.74 9.04 -50.81
N GLU A 529 7.64 8.70 -49.53
CA GLU A 529 8.67 8.95 -48.53
C GLU A 529 9.56 7.72 -48.34
N THR A 530 10.86 7.93 -48.22
CA THR A 530 11.87 6.88 -47.97
C THR A 530 12.56 7.04 -46.63
N SER A 531 12.37 8.18 -45.95
CA SER A 531 12.96 8.50 -44.66
C SER A 531 11.94 8.38 -43.53
N ILE A 532 12.24 7.52 -42.56
CA ILE A 532 11.48 7.40 -41.29
C ILE A 532 11.42 8.75 -40.58
N LYS A 533 12.49 9.54 -40.62
CA LYS A 533 12.54 10.86 -39.97
C LYS A 533 11.53 11.81 -40.57
N THR A 534 11.42 11.86 -41.90
CA THR A 534 10.46 12.76 -42.57
C THR A 534 9.02 12.30 -42.36
N ALA A 535 8.77 10.99 -42.42
CA ALA A 535 7.46 10.41 -42.10
C ALA A 535 7.05 10.70 -40.64
N LYS A 536 7.97 10.53 -39.68
CA LYS A 536 7.75 10.89 -38.27
C LYS A 536 7.42 12.37 -38.11
N ASN A 537 8.17 13.27 -38.74
CA ASN A 537 7.91 14.71 -38.68
C ASN A 537 6.54 15.07 -39.26
N HIS A 538 6.12 14.41 -40.33
CA HIS A 538 4.78 14.62 -40.88
C HIS A 538 3.68 14.19 -39.90
N LEU A 539 3.81 13.00 -39.31
CA LEU A 539 2.87 12.51 -38.29
C LEU A 539 2.85 13.43 -37.06
N HIS A 540 4.02 13.93 -36.63
CA HIS A 540 4.13 14.85 -35.52
C HIS A 540 3.38 16.17 -35.79
N ASN A 541 3.57 16.78 -36.96
CA ASN A 541 2.83 17.98 -37.35
C ASN A 541 1.31 17.73 -37.36
N LEU A 542 0.85 16.59 -37.89
CA LEU A 542 -0.56 16.23 -37.85
C LEU A 542 -1.09 16.08 -36.41
N MET A 543 -0.30 15.51 -35.49
CA MET A 543 -0.68 15.43 -34.07
C MET A 543 -0.80 16.83 -33.44
N LEU A 544 0.12 17.75 -33.74
CA LEU A 544 0.06 19.14 -33.26
C LEU A 544 -1.18 19.86 -33.79
N GLU A 545 -1.50 19.72 -35.08
CA GLU A 545 -2.72 20.27 -35.67
C GLU A 545 -3.98 19.74 -34.97
N LYS A 546 -4.06 18.42 -34.75
CA LYS A 546 -5.21 17.80 -34.06
C LYS A 546 -5.31 18.23 -32.60
N HIS A 547 -4.18 18.36 -31.90
CA HIS A 547 -4.15 18.85 -30.54
C HIS A 547 -4.63 20.30 -30.45
N GLN A 548 -4.20 21.16 -31.37
CA GLN A 548 -4.68 22.54 -31.44
C GLN A 548 -6.18 22.63 -31.73
N LEU A 549 -6.69 21.78 -32.63
CA LEU A 549 -8.13 21.70 -32.90
C LEU A 549 -8.93 21.27 -31.66
N LEU A 550 -8.42 20.31 -30.88
CA LEU A 550 -9.03 19.91 -29.61
C LEU A 550 -9.09 21.07 -28.62
N ILE A 551 -7.99 21.79 -28.45
CA ILE A 551 -7.92 22.98 -27.58
C ILE A 551 -8.96 24.02 -28.02
N ASN A 552 -8.98 24.35 -29.31
CA ASN A 552 -9.90 25.35 -29.85
C ASN A 552 -11.37 24.93 -29.66
N ALA A 553 -11.69 23.65 -29.87
CA ALA A 553 -13.05 23.13 -29.67
C ALA A 553 -13.51 23.25 -28.22
N ILE A 554 -12.62 22.98 -27.25
CA ILE A 554 -12.92 23.11 -25.82
C ILE A 554 -13.14 24.57 -25.45
N PHE A 555 -12.25 25.48 -25.88
CA PHE A 555 -12.44 26.91 -25.62
C PHE A 555 -13.72 27.45 -26.24
N PHE A 556 -13.99 27.13 -27.51
CA PHE A 556 -15.21 27.53 -28.19
C PHE A 556 -16.47 27.02 -27.47
N SER A 557 -16.48 25.74 -27.09
CA SER A 557 -17.61 25.16 -26.35
C SER A 557 -17.81 25.81 -24.98
N HIS A 558 -16.73 26.20 -24.30
CA HIS A 558 -16.81 26.91 -23.02
C HIS A 558 -17.42 28.31 -23.20
N THR A 559 -16.94 29.08 -24.17
CA THR A 559 -17.44 30.43 -24.46
C THR A 559 -18.93 30.40 -24.81
N VAL A 560 -19.35 29.51 -25.71
CA VAL A 560 -20.76 29.36 -26.08
C VAL A 560 -21.63 28.98 -24.88
N SER A 561 -21.12 28.08 -24.02
CA SER A 561 -21.83 27.70 -22.79
C SER A 561 -22.00 28.87 -21.82
N GLN A 562 -21.00 29.75 -21.70
CA GLN A 562 -21.08 30.94 -20.85
C GLN A 562 -22.09 31.95 -21.41
N GLU A 563 -22.01 32.26 -22.71
CA GLU A 563 -22.94 33.18 -23.38
C GLU A 563 -24.40 32.69 -23.26
N LEU A 564 -24.64 31.39 -23.48
CA LEU A 564 -25.96 30.79 -23.31
C LEU A 564 -26.45 30.89 -21.85
N THR A 565 -25.57 30.70 -20.88
CA THR A 565 -25.92 30.82 -19.46
C THR A 565 -26.27 32.25 -19.09
N GLU A 566 -25.54 33.25 -19.61
CA GLU A 566 -25.84 34.66 -19.43
C GLU A 566 -27.19 35.03 -20.05
N ILE A 567 -27.46 34.56 -21.27
CA ILE A 567 -28.74 34.75 -21.96
C ILE A 567 -29.89 34.14 -21.14
N ILE A 568 -29.73 32.90 -20.65
CA ILE A 568 -30.75 32.24 -19.82
C ILE A 568 -30.96 33.00 -18.51
N ASN A 569 -29.90 33.48 -17.87
CA ASN A 569 -30.00 34.26 -16.63
C ASN A 569 -30.68 35.62 -16.85
N GLN A 570 -30.47 36.23 -18.03
CA GLN A 570 -31.06 37.52 -18.38
C GLN A 570 -32.53 37.41 -18.81
N TYR A 571 -32.91 36.32 -19.49
CA TYR A 571 -34.23 36.18 -20.13
C TYR A 571 -35.06 35.00 -19.61
N GLY A 572 -34.58 34.28 -18.60
CA GLY A 572 -35.27 33.17 -17.91
C GLY A 572 -35.28 31.84 -18.67
N ASN A 573 -35.63 31.85 -19.96
CA ASN A 573 -35.63 30.66 -20.82
C ASN A 573 -35.38 31.05 -22.29
N LEU A 574 -34.65 30.21 -23.04
CA LEU A 574 -34.34 30.42 -24.46
C LEU A 574 -35.60 30.47 -25.35
N GLU A 575 -36.71 29.88 -24.91
CA GLU A 575 -38.00 29.93 -25.62
C GLU A 575 -38.65 31.33 -25.59
N ILE A 576 -38.31 32.19 -24.63
CA ILE A 576 -38.91 33.52 -24.48
C ILE A 576 -38.31 34.52 -25.48
N ILE A 577 -37.12 34.24 -26.02
CA ILE A 577 -36.37 35.13 -26.91
C ILE A 577 -36.90 35.10 -28.36
N ASN A 578 -37.82 34.17 -28.67
CA ASN A 578 -38.43 34.02 -30.00
C ASN A 578 -39.78 34.74 -30.16
N ASN A 579 -40.20 35.57 -29.21
CA ASN A 579 -41.33 36.50 -29.32
C ASN A 579 -40.83 37.94 -29.16
#